data_AF-A0AAU2RDS6-F1
#
_entry.id   AF-A0AAU2RDS6-F1
#
_cell.length_a   1.000
_cell.length_b   1.000
_cell.length_c   1.000
_cell.angle_alpha   90.00
_cell.angle_beta   90.00
_cell.angle_gamma   90.00
#
_symmetry.space_group_name_H-M   'P 1'
#
loop_
_entity.id
_entity.type
_entity.pdbx_description
1 polymer ?
#
loop_
_entity_poly.entity_id
_entity_poly.type
_entity_poly.pdbx_seq_one_letter_code
_entity_poly.pdbx_strand_id
1 'polypeptide(L)'
;MANAFLKPEVIAATALGLLQREVVLPQLVWNDAISDFAGAKDDTISIRVPGRLTAREYGWRNNRSSEIVLDELTESKIDVSLNHDIYSAVAVTDEELTLDIRDFGTQVLSPQTYAIARAVEDLLVTTIEGATYATTITINEDDPFRAAVAARTALNKAEVPRDGRVLLVGADVEAAMLNSELLKRFDESGSEGALREATIGRYAGFTVVGSNAIDPGTAYAFVRSAFIFAMRAPMIPAGVAFGQSMSDSGIAMRWIRDYDASRLRDRSVLNTFVGTAVVRDNTAAADDPENLELVRAVKLQLAGSSSGS
;
A
#
# COMPACT_ATOMS: atom_id res chain seq x y z
N MET A 1 -9.14 -20.87 41.35
CA MET A 1 -8.33 -20.46 40.19
C MET A 1 -8.78 -19.08 39.80
N ALA A 2 -7.88 -18.09 39.83
CA ALA A 2 -8.23 -16.71 39.49
C ALA A 2 -8.49 -16.63 37.98
N ASN A 3 -9.62 -16.04 37.59
CA ASN A 3 -9.87 -15.72 36.19
C ASN A 3 -8.78 -14.72 35.76
N ALA A 4 -7.85 -15.17 34.92
CA ALA A 4 -6.87 -14.32 34.29
C ALA A 4 -7.58 -13.55 33.18
N PHE A 5 -8.15 -12.39 33.53
CA PHE A 5 -8.64 -11.44 32.54
C PHE A 5 -7.47 -11.10 31.62
N LEU A 6 -7.58 -11.50 30.35
CA LEU A 6 -6.61 -11.12 29.32
C LEU A 6 -6.54 -9.60 29.32
N LYS A 7 -5.33 -9.08 29.54
CA LYS A 7 -5.17 -7.64 29.63
C LYS A 7 -5.51 -7.00 28.28
N PRO A 8 -6.11 -5.80 28.24
CA PRO A 8 -6.51 -5.12 27.01
C PRO A 8 -5.39 -5.03 25.96
N GLU A 9 -4.13 -4.96 26.38
CA GLU A 9 -2.99 -4.87 25.46
C GLU A 9 -2.77 -6.16 24.66
N VAL A 10 -3.04 -7.33 25.25
CA VAL A 10 -2.92 -8.63 24.55
C VAL A 10 -4.06 -8.80 23.55
N ILE A 11 -5.25 -8.30 23.89
CA ILE A 11 -6.42 -8.36 23.01
C ILE A 11 -6.24 -7.43 21.82
N ALA A 12 -5.76 -6.19 22.04
CA ALA A 12 -5.47 -5.26 20.96
C ALA A 12 -4.34 -5.77 20.04
N ALA A 13 -3.29 -6.40 20.58
CA ALA A 13 -2.26 -7.06 19.76
C ALA A 13 -2.82 -8.25 18.96
N THR A 14 -3.73 -9.03 19.54
CA THR A 14 -4.39 -10.15 18.84
C THR A 14 -5.33 -9.66 17.75
N ALA A 15 -6.10 -8.59 18.01
CA ALA A 15 -6.98 -7.96 17.03
C ALA A 15 -6.19 -7.39 15.85
N LEU A 16 -5.02 -6.79 16.13
CA LEU A 16 -4.10 -6.28 15.11
C LEU A 16 -3.46 -7.42 14.29
N GLY A 17 -3.14 -8.55 14.93
CA GLY A 17 -2.69 -9.76 14.24
C GLY A 17 -3.77 -10.41 13.35
N LEU A 18 -5.04 -10.42 13.77
CA LEU A 18 -6.15 -10.89 12.93
C LEU A 18 -6.37 -9.97 11.72
N LEU A 19 -6.18 -8.67 11.95
CA LEU A 19 -6.28 -7.64 10.91
C LEU A 19 -5.30 -7.82 9.76
N GLN A 20 -4.07 -8.26 10.07
CA GLN A 20 -3.06 -8.57 9.05
C GLN A 20 -3.51 -9.65 8.07
N ARG A 21 -4.41 -10.56 8.49
CA ARG A 21 -4.92 -11.61 7.59
C ARG A 21 -5.97 -11.09 6.61
N GLU A 22 -6.57 -9.93 6.89
CA GLU A 22 -7.66 -9.37 6.08
C GLU A 22 -7.24 -8.17 5.24
N VAL A 23 -6.27 -7.36 5.70
CA VAL A 23 -5.80 -6.15 5.01
C VAL A 23 -4.37 -6.36 4.50
N VAL A 24 -4.19 -6.39 3.18
CA VAL A 24 -2.92 -6.80 2.55
C VAL A 24 -2.18 -5.66 1.87
N LEU A 25 -2.89 -4.62 1.38
CA LEU A 25 -2.28 -3.56 0.58
C LEU A 25 -1.20 -2.73 1.30
N PRO A 26 -1.36 -2.34 2.58
CA PRO A 26 -0.35 -1.56 3.30
C PRO A 26 1.03 -2.23 3.38
N GLN A 27 1.09 -3.57 3.28
CA GLN A 27 2.36 -4.31 3.31
C GLN A 27 3.04 -4.38 1.94
N LEU A 28 2.29 -4.25 0.84
CA LEU A 28 2.78 -4.38 -0.53
C LEU A 28 3.45 -3.10 -1.06
N VAL A 29 3.14 -1.97 -0.44
CA VAL A 29 3.69 -0.65 -0.77
C VAL A 29 4.88 -0.31 0.13
N TRP A 30 5.66 0.71 -0.26
CA TRP A 30 6.76 1.15 0.57
C TRP A 30 6.19 1.90 1.77
N ASN A 31 6.25 1.23 2.92
CA ASN A 31 5.85 1.79 4.19
C ASN A 31 7.06 2.49 4.85
N ASP A 32 6.95 3.80 5.02
CA ASP A 32 7.87 4.60 5.82
C ASP A 32 7.19 5.00 7.14
N ALA A 33 7.06 4.03 8.04
CA ALA A 33 6.46 4.21 9.35
C ALA A 33 7.37 4.95 10.36
N ILE A 34 8.60 5.33 9.98
CA ILE A 34 9.66 5.72 10.94
C ILE A 34 10.28 7.09 10.64
N SER A 35 10.03 7.71 9.48
CA SER A 35 10.57 9.04 9.22
C SER A 35 9.98 10.10 10.17
N ASP A 36 10.84 10.96 10.72
CA ASP A 36 10.44 11.88 11.77
C ASP A 36 9.68 13.08 11.20
N PHE A 37 8.36 12.95 11.10
CA PHE A 37 7.45 14.04 10.77
C PHE A 37 7.37 15.14 11.87
N ALA A 38 7.94 14.93 13.06
CA ALA A 38 7.84 15.92 14.13
C ALA A 38 8.68 17.17 13.80
N GLY A 39 8.01 18.30 13.60
CA GLY A 39 8.67 19.57 13.26
C GLY A 39 8.97 19.74 11.76
N ALA A 40 8.44 18.86 10.90
CA ALA A 40 8.46 19.08 9.46
C ALA A 40 7.56 20.28 9.10
N LYS A 41 8.00 21.09 8.14
CA LYS A 41 7.19 22.20 7.63
C LYS A 41 6.04 21.62 6.80
N ASP A 42 4.81 22.06 7.08
CA ASP A 42 3.59 21.62 6.39
C ASP A 42 3.35 20.09 6.46
N ASP A 43 3.81 19.43 7.54
CA ASP A 43 3.63 17.99 7.79
C ASP A 43 4.07 17.08 6.61
N THR A 44 5.02 17.58 5.83
CA THR A 44 5.50 16.97 4.58
C THR A 44 6.93 16.48 4.70
N ILE A 45 7.17 15.23 4.31
CA ILE A 45 8.51 14.66 4.19
C ILE A 45 8.89 14.54 2.72
N SER A 46 9.99 15.20 2.36
CA SER A 46 10.60 15.11 1.05
C SER A 46 11.56 13.92 0.99
N ILE A 47 11.22 12.92 0.19
CA ILE A 47 12.13 11.83 -0.18
C ILE A 47 12.98 12.27 -1.37
N ARG A 48 14.30 12.12 -1.26
CA ARG A 48 15.23 12.45 -2.35
C ARG A 48 15.40 11.24 -3.27
N VAL A 49 15.23 11.47 -4.57
CA VAL A 49 15.54 10.49 -5.61
C VAL A 49 16.87 10.89 -6.25
N PRO A 50 17.88 10.01 -6.25
CA PRO A 50 19.17 10.33 -6.86
C PRO A 50 19.01 10.53 -8.37
N GLY A 51 19.63 11.58 -8.90
CA GLY A 51 19.69 11.83 -10.34
C GLY A 51 20.43 10.72 -11.08
N ARG A 52 20.07 10.49 -12.35
CA ARG A 52 20.76 9.54 -13.23
C ARG A 52 21.79 10.29 -14.08
N LEU A 53 23.04 9.83 -14.08
CA LEU A 53 24.08 10.36 -14.96
C LEU A 53 24.26 9.46 -16.18
N THR A 54 24.59 10.04 -17.33
CA THR A 54 24.90 9.29 -18.56
C THR A 54 26.40 9.22 -18.77
N ALA A 55 26.94 8.01 -18.96
CA ALA A 55 28.36 7.85 -19.25
C ALA A 55 28.64 8.18 -20.72
N ARG A 56 29.62 9.05 -20.99
CA ARG A 56 30.12 9.35 -22.34
C ARG A 56 31.48 8.71 -22.56
N GLU A 57 31.70 8.16 -23.76
CA GLU A 57 33.01 7.63 -24.14
C GLU A 57 33.89 8.75 -24.68
N TYR A 58 35.09 8.88 -24.12
CA TYR A 58 36.12 9.76 -24.66
C TYR A 58 37.05 8.93 -25.56
N GLY A 59 37.20 9.35 -26.82
CA GLY A 59 37.96 8.60 -27.81
C GLY A 59 39.39 8.26 -27.36
N TRP A 60 39.72 6.97 -27.37
CA TRP A 60 41.07 6.48 -27.04
C TRP A 60 42.10 7.01 -28.05
N ARG A 61 43.18 7.65 -27.57
CA ARG A 61 44.21 8.30 -28.40
C ARG A 61 43.69 9.40 -29.34
N ASN A 62 42.60 10.08 -28.96
CA ASN A 62 42.17 11.35 -29.55
C ASN A 62 43.27 12.42 -29.37
N ASN A 63 43.42 13.34 -30.34
CA ASN A 63 44.33 14.49 -30.30
C ASN A 63 44.05 15.51 -29.16
N ARG A 64 43.07 15.22 -28.29
CA ARG A 64 42.60 16.02 -27.17
C ARG A 64 42.15 17.43 -27.55
N SER A 65 41.65 17.60 -28.78
CA SER A 65 41.15 18.90 -29.26
C SER A 65 39.74 19.25 -28.77
N SER A 66 38.96 18.25 -28.35
CA SER A 66 37.61 18.41 -27.79
C SER A 66 37.64 18.33 -26.26
N GLU A 67 37.05 19.31 -25.57
CA GLU A 67 36.91 19.27 -24.10
C GLU A 67 35.92 18.19 -23.65
N ILE A 68 36.07 17.73 -22.40
CA ILE A 68 35.13 16.81 -21.76
C ILE A 68 33.86 17.60 -21.44
N VAL A 69 32.71 17.11 -21.90
CA VAL A 69 31.42 17.68 -21.53
C VAL A 69 31.09 17.23 -20.10
N LEU A 70 31.01 18.21 -19.19
CA LEU A 70 30.60 18.00 -17.80
C LEU A 70 29.08 17.86 -17.73
N ASP A 71 28.60 16.98 -16.86
CA ASP A 71 27.18 16.83 -16.58
C ASP A 71 26.81 17.61 -15.31
N GLU A 72 25.62 18.19 -15.30
CA GLU A 72 25.03 18.79 -14.10
C GLU A 72 24.24 17.71 -13.35
N LEU A 73 24.48 17.59 -12.04
CA LEU A 73 23.76 16.63 -11.19
C LEU A 73 22.54 17.32 -10.58
N THR A 74 21.37 16.99 -11.12
CA THR A 74 20.07 17.41 -10.60
C THR A 74 19.44 16.31 -9.75
N GLU A 75 19.08 16.62 -8.50
CA GLU A 75 18.35 15.71 -7.60
C GLU A 75 16.85 16.08 -7.60
N SER A 76 16.00 15.07 -7.75
CA SER A 76 14.54 15.24 -7.69
C SER A 76 14.02 14.96 -6.28
N LYS A 77 12.98 15.68 -5.85
CA LYS A 77 12.32 15.51 -4.55
C LYS A 77 10.88 15.07 -4.74
N ILE A 78 10.44 14.15 -3.89
CA ILE A 78 9.05 13.68 -3.82
C ILE A 78 8.53 14.00 -2.44
N ASP A 79 7.50 14.83 -2.38
CA ASP A 79 6.91 15.29 -1.15
C ASP A 79 5.74 14.39 -0.74
N VAL A 80 5.75 13.92 0.51
CA VAL A 80 4.69 13.10 1.11
C VAL A 80 4.13 13.84 2.32
N SER A 81 2.89 14.32 2.21
CA SER A 81 2.18 15.01 3.30
C SER A 81 1.29 14.05 4.09
N LEU A 82 1.29 14.15 5.42
CA LEU A 82 0.29 13.49 6.27
C LEU A 82 -1.00 14.33 6.31
N ASN A 83 -1.94 14.03 5.42
CA ASN A 83 -3.13 14.86 5.19
C ASN A 83 -4.46 14.22 5.66
N HIS A 84 -4.45 12.96 6.11
CA HIS A 84 -5.65 12.26 6.58
C HIS A 84 -5.55 11.88 8.06
N ASP A 85 -6.57 12.23 8.86
CA ASP A 85 -6.77 11.72 10.22
C ASP A 85 -7.93 10.72 10.20
N ILE A 86 -7.59 9.44 10.15
CA ILE A 86 -8.59 8.36 10.15
C ILE A 86 -8.88 8.00 11.60
N TYR A 87 -10.15 8.14 12.00
CA TYR A 87 -10.59 7.86 13.35
C TYR A 87 -11.82 6.94 13.39
N SER A 88 -11.92 6.17 14.46
CA SER A 88 -13.13 5.44 14.85
C SER A 88 -13.43 5.75 16.31
N ALA A 89 -14.64 6.22 16.58
CA ALA A 89 -15.07 6.63 17.92
C ALA A 89 -16.36 5.91 18.31
N VAL A 90 -16.35 5.27 19.46
CA VAL A 90 -17.52 4.60 20.05
C VAL A 90 -17.74 5.21 21.43
N ALA A 91 -18.94 5.72 21.66
CA ALA A 91 -19.39 6.18 22.97
C ALA A 91 -20.26 5.09 23.59
N VAL A 92 -19.85 4.60 24.76
CA VAL A 92 -20.55 3.59 25.54
C VAL A 92 -21.16 4.26 26.75
N THR A 93 -22.46 4.05 26.99
CA THR A 93 -23.11 4.61 28.19
C THR A 93 -22.75 3.82 29.45
N ASP A 94 -22.94 4.42 30.61
CA ASP A 94 -22.65 3.76 31.89
C ASP A 94 -23.51 2.50 32.10
N GLU A 95 -24.75 2.50 31.60
CA GLU A 95 -25.63 1.34 31.62
C GLU A 95 -25.08 0.21 30.72
N GLU A 96 -24.69 0.52 29.49
CA GLU A 96 -24.14 -0.46 28.54
C GLU A 96 -22.82 -1.04 29.05
N LEU A 97 -21.96 -0.20 29.62
CA LEU A 97 -20.67 -0.62 30.18
C LEU A 97 -20.83 -1.53 31.41
N THR A 98 -21.91 -1.37 32.17
CA THR A 98 -22.17 -2.14 33.38
C THR A 98 -23.00 -3.41 33.13
N LEU A 99 -23.96 -3.34 32.21
CA LEU A 99 -25.00 -4.37 32.05
C LEU A 99 -24.80 -5.24 30.80
N ASP A 100 -24.24 -4.68 29.72
CA ASP A 100 -24.23 -5.34 28.41
C ASP A 100 -22.83 -5.78 27.97
N ILE A 101 -21.80 -4.98 28.24
CA ILE A 101 -20.43 -5.26 27.82
C ILE A 101 -19.74 -6.20 28.80
N ARG A 102 -19.31 -7.36 28.31
CA ARG A 102 -18.52 -8.34 29.09
C ARG A 102 -17.03 -8.19 28.85
N ASP A 103 -16.65 -7.92 27.61
CA ASP A 103 -15.26 -7.71 27.22
C ASP A 103 -15.17 -6.55 26.23
N PHE A 104 -14.70 -5.43 26.74
CA PHE A 104 -14.51 -4.21 25.98
C PHE A 104 -13.53 -4.38 24.82
N GLY A 105 -12.50 -5.23 24.99
CA GLY A 105 -11.47 -5.41 23.97
C GLY A 105 -12.02 -6.09 22.73
N THR A 106 -12.68 -7.22 22.90
CA THR A 106 -13.22 -7.98 21.76
C THR A 106 -14.48 -7.37 21.17
N GLN A 107 -15.34 -6.78 21.99
CA GLN A 107 -16.64 -6.25 21.53
C GLN A 107 -16.55 -4.83 20.97
N VAL A 108 -15.58 -4.02 21.41
CA VAL A 108 -15.45 -2.62 20.99
C VAL A 108 -14.12 -2.36 20.28
N LEU A 109 -12.97 -2.74 20.87
CA LEU A 109 -11.67 -2.41 20.26
C LEU A 109 -11.40 -3.16 18.96
N SER A 110 -11.70 -4.46 18.89
CA SER A 110 -11.51 -5.25 17.66
C SER A 110 -12.23 -4.66 16.45
N PRO A 111 -13.56 -4.37 16.49
CA PRO A 111 -14.24 -3.77 15.35
C PRO A 111 -13.77 -2.34 15.05
N GLN A 112 -13.40 -1.54 16.06
CA GLN A 112 -12.83 -0.20 15.83
C GLN A 112 -11.49 -0.26 15.08
N THR A 113 -10.61 -1.18 15.49
CA THR A 113 -9.31 -1.38 14.84
C THR A 113 -9.53 -1.83 13.39
N TYR A 114 -10.48 -2.74 13.18
CA TYR A 114 -10.83 -3.23 11.85
C TYR A 114 -11.30 -2.12 10.90
N ALA A 115 -12.21 -1.28 11.38
CA ALA A 115 -12.76 -0.17 10.59
C ALA A 115 -11.66 0.81 10.12
N ILE A 116 -10.69 1.12 10.98
CA ILE A 116 -9.59 2.02 10.60
C ILE A 116 -8.68 1.36 9.57
N ALA A 117 -8.31 0.09 9.75
CA ALA A 117 -7.44 -0.59 8.79
C ALA A 117 -8.10 -0.76 7.42
N ARG A 118 -9.42 -1.02 7.38
CA ARG A 118 -10.19 -1.01 6.14
C ARG A 118 -10.15 0.36 5.48
N ALA A 119 -10.38 1.44 6.24
CA ALA A 119 -10.32 2.80 5.71
C ALA A 119 -8.93 3.19 5.20
N VAL A 120 -7.86 2.71 5.85
CA VAL A 120 -6.47 2.86 5.39
C VAL A 120 -6.26 2.14 4.05
N GLU A 121 -6.78 0.92 3.92
CA GLU A 121 -6.72 0.14 2.68
C GLU A 121 -7.49 0.82 1.55
N ASP A 122 -8.70 1.30 1.80
CA ASP A 122 -9.54 2.00 0.83
C ASP A 122 -8.88 3.31 0.34
N LEU A 123 -8.15 4.00 1.22
CA LEU A 123 -7.37 5.20 0.86
C LEU A 123 -6.20 4.84 -0.09
N LEU A 124 -5.50 3.74 0.19
CA LEU A 124 -4.46 3.22 -0.70
C LEU A 124 -5.05 2.82 -2.06
N VAL A 125 -6.18 2.12 -2.08
CA VAL A 125 -6.90 1.79 -3.32
C VAL A 125 -7.22 3.05 -4.12
N THR A 126 -7.83 4.04 -3.47
CA THR A 126 -8.17 5.32 -4.12
C THR A 126 -6.95 6.00 -4.73
N THR A 127 -5.80 5.92 -4.05
CA THR A 127 -4.53 6.47 -4.55
C THR A 127 -4.00 5.69 -5.75
N ILE A 128 -4.10 4.36 -5.73
CA ILE A 128 -3.67 3.48 -6.81
C ILE A 128 -4.57 3.69 -8.04
N GLU A 129 -5.89 3.58 -7.87
CA GLU A 129 -6.85 3.70 -8.97
C GLU A 129 -6.89 5.11 -9.59
N GLY A 130 -6.71 6.15 -8.77
CA GLY A 130 -6.64 7.55 -9.19
C GLY A 130 -5.30 7.97 -9.81
N ALA A 131 -4.26 7.12 -9.75
CA ALA A 131 -2.97 7.45 -10.32
C ALA A 131 -3.00 7.45 -11.86
N THR A 132 -2.28 8.40 -12.47
CA THR A 132 -2.07 8.42 -13.93
C THR A 132 -0.90 7.52 -14.31
N TYR A 133 -1.19 6.40 -14.95
CA TYR A 133 -0.18 5.41 -15.37
C TYR A 133 0.39 5.74 -16.75
N ALA A 134 1.71 5.63 -16.90
CA ALA A 134 2.39 5.82 -18.18
C ALA A 134 2.05 4.72 -19.21
N THR A 135 1.76 3.51 -18.73
CA THR A 135 1.42 2.36 -19.57
C THR A 135 0.16 1.69 -19.05
N THR A 136 -0.85 1.61 -19.92
CA THR A 136 -2.06 0.83 -19.69
C THR A 136 -2.12 -0.30 -20.72
N ILE A 137 -2.35 -1.53 -20.26
CA ILE A 137 -2.38 -2.73 -21.08
C ILE A 137 -3.75 -3.38 -20.96
N THR A 138 -4.36 -3.69 -22.10
CA THR A 138 -5.63 -4.44 -22.10
C THR A 138 -5.35 -5.93 -21.86
N ILE A 139 -6.04 -6.53 -20.90
CA ILE A 139 -6.05 -7.97 -20.63
C ILE A 139 -7.10 -8.60 -21.52
N ASN A 140 -6.70 -9.57 -22.35
CA ASN A 140 -7.65 -10.44 -23.03
C ASN A 140 -8.02 -11.59 -22.09
N GLU A 141 -9.31 -11.87 -21.91
CA GLU A 141 -9.81 -12.95 -21.05
C GLU A 141 -9.24 -14.32 -21.44
N ASP A 142 -9.01 -14.53 -22.74
CA ASP A 142 -8.49 -15.80 -23.27
C ASP A 142 -6.99 -16.01 -23.00
N ASP A 143 -6.22 -14.93 -22.79
CA ASP A 143 -4.78 -14.99 -22.57
C ASP A 143 -4.27 -13.90 -21.60
N PRO A 144 -4.58 -14.04 -20.30
CA PRO A 144 -4.08 -13.12 -19.27
C PRO A 144 -2.55 -13.22 -19.09
N PHE A 145 -1.92 -14.30 -19.56
CA PHE A 145 -0.47 -14.48 -19.46
C PHE A 145 0.28 -13.49 -20.33
N ARG A 146 -0.18 -13.28 -21.57
CA ARG A 146 0.42 -12.28 -22.46
C ARG A 146 0.34 -10.87 -21.90
N ALA A 147 -0.75 -10.52 -21.24
CA ALA A 147 -0.90 -9.21 -20.60
C ALA A 147 0.12 -9.04 -19.46
N ALA A 148 0.30 -10.04 -18.61
CA ALA A 148 1.32 -10.02 -17.54
C ALA A 148 2.76 -9.96 -18.10
N VAL A 149 3.07 -10.67 -19.18
CA VAL A 149 4.38 -10.60 -19.85
C VAL A 149 4.61 -9.25 -20.51
N ALA A 150 3.58 -8.64 -21.09
CA ALA A 150 3.65 -7.30 -21.65
C ALA A 150 3.92 -6.26 -20.54
N ALA A 151 3.25 -6.37 -19.38
CA ALA A 151 3.53 -5.54 -18.22
C ALA A 151 4.97 -5.72 -17.72
N ARG A 152 5.46 -6.96 -17.66
CA ARG A 152 6.87 -7.24 -17.34
C ARG A 152 7.83 -6.59 -18.33
N THR A 153 7.50 -6.62 -19.62
CA THR A 153 8.33 -6.03 -20.68
C THR A 153 8.37 -4.51 -20.55
N ALA A 154 7.23 -3.86 -20.28
CA ALA A 154 7.16 -2.42 -20.02
C ALA A 154 8.04 -2.04 -18.81
N LEU A 155 7.89 -2.73 -17.68
CA LEU A 155 8.71 -2.49 -16.47
C LEU A 155 10.21 -2.76 -16.71
N ASN A 156 10.56 -3.71 -17.56
CA ASN A 156 11.96 -3.97 -17.91
C ASN A 156 12.56 -2.89 -18.82
N LYS A 157 11.78 -2.37 -19.78
CA LYS A 157 12.22 -1.25 -20.64
C LYS A 157 12.44 0.02 -19.82
N ALA A 158 11.64 0.19 -18.77
CA ALA A 158 11.76 1.24 -17.79
C ALA A 158 12.89 1.05 -16.75
N GLU A 159 13.69 -0.02 -16.86
CA GLU A 159 14.78 -0.35 -15.93
C GLU A 159 14.35 -0.47 -14.46
N VAL A 160 13.08 -0.79 -14.20
CA VAL A 160 12.59 -0.99 -12.83
C VAL A 160 13.19 -2.28 -12.27
N PRO A 161 13.66 -2.31 -11.01
CA PRO A 161 14.17 -3.52 -10.37
C PRO A 161 13.25 -4.73 -10.56
N ARG A 162 13.85 -5.91 -10.79
CA ARG A 162 13.11 -7.17 -10.97
C ARG A 162 12.61 -7.76 -9.65
N ASP A 163 13.20 -7.34 -8.54
CA ASP A 163 12.86 -7.81 -7.21
C ASP A 163 11.66 -7.06 -6.63
N GLY A 164 10.86 -7.74 -5.80
CA GLY A 164 9.72 -7.14 -5.11
C GLY A 164 8.58 -6.63 -6.02
N ARG A 165 8.41 -7.22 -7.21
CA ARG A 165 7.29 -6.88 -8.10
C ARG A 165 6.02 -7.64 -7.69
N VAL A 166 4.95 -6.89 -7.51
CA VAL A 166 3.63 -7.37 -7.10
C VAL A 166 2.65 -7.15 -8.25
N LEU A 167 1.76 -8.10 -8.45
CA LEU A 167 0.61 -7.98 -9.31
C LEU A 167 -0.64 -8.04 -8.44
N LEU A 168 -1.25 -6.89 -8.20
CA LEU A 168 -2.52 -6.77 -7.51
C LEU A 168 -3.64 -7.03 -8.52
N VAL A 169 -4.53 -7.99 -8.26
CA VAL A 169 -5.59 -8.40 -9.19
C VAL A 169 -6.97 -8.27 -8.57
N GLY A 170 -7.92 -7.75 -9.36
CA GLY A 170 -9.34 -7.77 -9.02
C GLY A 170 -9.93 -9.16 -9.26
N ALA A 171 -11.10 -9.42 -8.68
CA ALA A 171 -11.72 -10.75 -8.66
C ALA A 171 -11.96 -11.34 -10.06
N ASP A 172 -12.37 -10.54 -11.05
CA ASP A 172 -12.65 -11.04 -12.40
C ASP A 172 -11.35 -11.35 -13.16
N VAL A 173 -10.31 -10.53 -12.96
CA VAL A 173 -8.97 -10.80 -13.51
C VAL A 173 -8.37 -12.05 -12.87
N GLU A 174 -8.53 -12.24 -11.56
CA GLU A 174 -8.10 -13.45 -10.87
C GLU A 174 -8.81 -14.69 -11.41
N ALA A 175 -10.13 -14.62 -11.62
CA ALA A 175 -10.91 -15.68 -12.23
C ALA A 175 -10.44 -15.99 -13.67
N ALA A 176 -10.16 -14.97 -14.48
CA ALA A 176 -9.62 -15.15 -15.82
C ALA A 176 -8.22 -15.81 -15.78
N MET A 177 -7.37 -15.41 -14.84
CA MET A 177 -6.06 -16.04 -14.65
C MET A 177 -6.18 -17.51 -14.26
N LEU A 178 -7.07 -17.85 -13.32
CA LEU A 178 -7.33 -19.24 -12.89
C LEU A 178 -7.88 -20.11 -14.03
N ASN A 179 -8.72 -19.54 -14.90
CA ASN A 179 -9.34 -20.27 -16.01
C ASN A 179 -8.43 -20.45 -17.23
N SER A 180 -7.27 -19.79 -17.25
CA SER A 180 -6.34 -19.79 -18.39
C SER A 180 -5.81 -21.19 -18.73
N GLU A 181 -5.67 -21.49 -20.03
CA GLU A 181 -5.15 -22.78 -20.52
C GLU A 181 -3.74 -23.11 -20.02
N LEU A 182 -2.93 -22.11 -19.68
CA LEU A 182 -1.57 -22.30 -19.17
C LEU A 182 -1.54 -22.97 -17.80
N LEU A 183 -2.51 -22.67 -16.93
CA LEU A 183 -2.67 -23.36 -15.65
C LEU A 183 -3.18 -24.79 -15.86
N LYS A 184 -4.06 -24.99 -16.85
CA LYS A 184 -4.53 -26.33 -17.25
C LYS A 184 -3.40 -27.19 -17.84
N ARG A 185 -2.45 -26.61 -18.59
CA ARG A 185 -1.26 -27.32 -19.11
C ARG A 185 -0.18 -27.56 -18.05
N PHE A 186 -0.09 -26.69 -17.03
CA PHE A 186 0.80 -26.91 -15.89
C PHE A 186 0.35 -28.14 -15.05
N ASP A 187 -0.96 -28.40 -14.99
CA ASP A 187 -1.56 -29.59 -14.38
C ASP A 187 -1.12 -30.89 -15.09
N GLU A 188 -1.06 -30.89 -16.43
CA GLU A 188 -0.51 -32.02 -17.21
C GLU A 188 0.98 -32.28 -16.94
N SER A 189 1.71 -31.29 -16.39
CA SER A 189 3.15 -31.39 -16.09
C SER A 189 3.49 -31.86 -14.66
N GLY A 190 2.49 -32.16 -13.82
CA GLY A 190 2.68 -32.98 -12.61
C GLY A 190 2.98 -32.26 -11.29
N SER A 191 2.64 -30.98 -11.15
CA SER A 191 2.75 -30.25 -9.88
C SER A 191 1.41 -30.19 -9.14
N GLU A 192 1.07 -31.26 -8.42
CA GLU A 192 -0.23 -31.52 -7.77
C GLU A 192 -0.67 -30.56 -6.65
N GLY A 193 0.19 -29.63 -6.19
CA GLY A 193 -0.07 -28.82 -5.00
C GLY A 193 -0.80 -27.50 -5.24
N ALA A 194 -0.44 -26.76 -6.30
CA ALA A 194 -0.83 -25.35 -6.47
C ALA A 194 -2.27 -25.16 -6.98
N LEU A 195 -2.82 -26.15 -7.70
CA LEU A 195 -4.18 -26.06 -8.25
C LEU A 195 -5.27 -26.41 -7.22
N ARG A 196 -4.97 -27.26 -6.22
CA ARG A 196 -5.97 -27.71 -5.23
C ARG A 196 -6.48 -26.58 -4.33
N GLU A 197 -5.66 -25.54 -4.11
CA GLU A 197 -6.02 -24.36 -3.32
C GLU A 197 -6.28 -23.11 -4.18
N ALA A 198 -6.29 -23.23 -5.52
CA ALA A 198 -6.51 -22.12 -6.46
C ALA A 198 -5.66 -20.86 -6.16
N THR A 199 -4.48 -21.02 -5.57
CA THR A 199 -3.66 -19.89 -5.11
C THR A 199 -2.58 -19.59 -6.13
N ILE A 200 -2.68 -18.44 -6.81
CA ILE A 200 -1.65 -17.97 -7.75
C ILE A 200 -0.48 -17.39 -6.94
N GLY A 201 0.47 -18.23 -6.53
CA GLY A 201 1.61 -17.75 -5.73
C GLY A 201 2.58 -16.85 -6.51
N ARG A 202 2.91 -17.20 -7.76
CA ARG A 202 3.81 -16.40 -8.61
C ARG A 202 3.43 -16.53 -10.08
N TYR A 203 3.23 -15.41 -10.76
CA TYR A 203 2.81 -15.38 -12.17
C TYR A 203 3.68 -14.45 -12.99
N ALA A 204 4.27 -14.96 -14.09
CA ALA A 204 5.16 -14.22 -14.99
C ALA A 204 6.36 -13.49 -14.32
N GLY A 205 6.70 -13.80 -13.07
CA GLY A 205 7.75 -13.14 -12.28
C GLY A 205 7.24 -12.14 -11.23
N PHE A 206 5.93 -11.94 -11.13
CA PHE A 206 5.24 -11.16 -10.11
C PHE A 206 4.70 -12.07 -9.00
N THR A 207 4.66 -11.57 -7.76
CA THR A 207 3.83 -12.14 -6.70
C THR A 207 2.40 -11.67 -6.92
N VAL A 208 1.46 -12.59 -7.13
CA VAL A 208 0.05 -12.23 -7.36
C VAL A 208 -0.66 -12.12 -6.02
N VAL A 209 -1.42 -11.05 -5.85
CA VAL A 209 -2.26 -10.83 -4.67
C VAL A 209 -3.64 -10.44 -5.14
N GLY A 210 -4.64 -11.28 -4.84
CA GLY A 210 -6.04 -10.95 -5.05
C GLY A 210 -6.51 -9.93 -4.01
N SER A 211 -7.22 -8.89 -4.46
CA SER A 211 -7.91 -7.97 -3.55
C SER A 211 -9.31 -7.70 -4.05
N ASN A 212 -10.27 -7.84 -3.13
CA ASN A 212 -11.67 -7.50 -3.37
C ASN A 212 -11.96 -6.01 -3.21
N ALA A 213 -10.95 -5.22 -2.84
CA ALA A 213 -11.11 -3.78 -2.62
C ALA A 213 -10.91 -2.95 -3.90
N ILE A 214 -10.31 -3.53 -4.95
CA ILE A 214 -10.08 -2.87 -6.24
C ILE A 214 -11.14 -3.25 -7.27
N ASP A 215 -11.26 -2.45 -8.34
CA ASP A 215 -12.18 -2.78 -9.44
C ASP A 215 -11.93 -4.21 -9.97
N PRO A 216 -12.98 -5.07 -10.01
CA PRO A 216 -12.84 -6.48 -10.36
C PRO A 216 -12.19 -6.75 -11.72
N GLY A 217 -12.39 -5.84 -12.68
CA GLY A 217 -11.87 -5.93 -14.04
C GLY A 217 -10.50 -5.28 -14.22
N THR A 218 -9.84 -4.85 -13.14
CA THR A 218 -8.52 -4.22 -13.19
C THR A 218 -7.45 -5.03 -12.47
N ALA A 219 -6.21 -4.83 -12.89
CA ALA A 219 -5.03 -5.31 -12.20
C ALA A 219 -3.93 -4.26 -12.25
N TYR A 220 -3.08 -4.23 -11.24
CA TYR A 220 -1.99 -3.28 -11.11
C TYR A 220 -0.68 -4.03 -10.89
N ALA A 221 0.24 -3.90 -11.84
CA ALA A 221 1.60 -4.45 -11.72
C ALA A 221 2.54 -3.34 -11.25
N PHE A 222 3.09 -3.44 -10.04
CA PHE A 222 3.96 -2.41 -9.49
C PHE A 222 5.11 -3.00 -8.67
N VAL A 223 6.17 -2.21 -8.50
CA VAL A 223 7.20 -2.47 -7.49
C VAL A 223 6.82 -1.76 -6.20
N ARG A 224 7.26 -2.29 -5.05
CA ARG A 224 7.01 -1.71 -3.73
C ARG A 224 7.29 -0.19 -3.66
N SER A 225 8.32 0.29 -4.35
CA SER A 225 8.72 1.71 -4.39
C SER A 225 7.91 2.60 -5.34
N ALA A 226 6.83 2.09 -5.95
CA ALA A 226 5.93 2.88 -6.80
C ALA A 226 4.95 3.74 -5.99
N PHE A 227 4.57 3.25 -4.81
CA PHE A 227 3.66 3.94 -3.91
C PHE A 227 4.34 4.08 -2.56
N ILE A 228 4.30 5.29 -2.02
CA ILE A 228 4.76 5.59 -0.68
C ILE A 228 3.52 5.65 0.21
N PHE A 229 3.65 4.99 1.34
CA PHE A 229 2.67 4.99 2.40
C PHE A 229 3.37 5.38 3.69
N ALA A 230 2.90 6.46 4.29
CA ALA A 230 3.39 6.92 5.57
C ALA A 230 2.23 6.94 6.55
N MET A 231 2.52 6.53 7.78
CA MET A 231 1.56 6.63 8.85
C MET A 231 2.21 6.98 10.17
N ARG A 232 1.43 7.60 11.04
CA ARG A 232 1.91 8.00 12.36
C ARG A 232 0.78 7.97 13.38
N ALA A 233 1.04 7.32 14.50
CA ALA A 233 0.18 7.47 15.67
C ALA A 233 0.35 8.89 16.25
N PRO A 234 -0.75 9.64 16.47
CA PRO A 234 -0.66 10.95 17.09
C PRO A 234 -0.10 10.89 18.51
N MET A 235 0.42 12.00 19.03
CA MET A 235 0.83 12.08 20.43
C MET A 235 -0.38 11.93 21.37
N ILE A 236 -0.19 11.30 22.53
CA ILE A 236 -1.24 11.20 23.55
C ILE A 236 -1.35 12.56 24.26
N PRO A 237 -2.52 13.25 24.24
CA PRO A 237 -2.69 14.53 24.90
C PRO A 237 -2.64 14.36 26.42
N ALA A 238 -2.07 15.31 27.15
CA ALA A 238 -1.98 15.22 28.61
C ALA A 238 -3.34 15.24 29.34
N GLY A 239 -4.42 15.65 28.65
CA GLY A 239 -5.76 15.78 29.23
C GLY A 239 -6.62 14.52 29.21
N VAL A 240 -6.15 13.41 28.63
CA VAL A 240 -6.96 12.18 28.53
C VAL A 240 -6.80 11.30 29.77
N ALA A 241 -7.89 10.69 30.21
CA ALA A 241 -7.87 9.78 31.36
C ALA A 241 -7.03 8.53 31.11
N PHE A 242 -7.04 8.02 29.87
CA PHE A 242 -6.17 6.94 29.44
C PHE A 242 -5.82 7.13 27.95
N GLY A 243 -4.57 6.82 27.61
CA GLY A 243 -4.13 6.79 26.22
C GLY A 243 -3.00 5.79 26.03
N GLN A 244 -3.02 5.11 24.90
CA GLN A 244 -1.99 4.16 24.51
C GLN A 244 -1.73 4.32 23.01
N SER A 245 -0.45 4.29 22.63
CA SER A 245 -0.05 4.17 21.23
C SER A 245 0.40 2.73 21.00
N MET A 246 -0.06 2.13 19.91
CA MET A 246 0.31 0.78 19.51
C MET A 246 0.82 0.83 18.08
N SER A 247 1.88 0.08 17.81
CA SER A 247 2.41 -0.12 16.47
C SER A 247 2.72 -1.59 16.27
N ASP A 248 2.19 -2.19 15.21
CA ASP A 248 2.46 -3.57 14.83
C ASP A 248 2.48 -3.71 13.31
N SER A 249 3.45 -4.46 12.80
CA SER A 249 3.61 -4.77 11.37
C SER A 249 3.43 -3.57 10.41
N GLY A 250 3.90 -2.40 10.83
CA GLY A 250 3.82 -1.17 10.04
C GLY A 250 2.47 -0.45 10.09
N ILE A 251 1.53 -0.90 10.93
CA ILE A 251 0.32 -0.15 11.31
C ILE A 251 0.52 0.48 12.70
N ALA A 252 0.36 1.79 12.82
CA ALA A 252 0.50 2.56 14.05
C ALA A 252 -0.80 3.30 14.34
N MET A 253 -1.30 3.19 15.56
CA MET A 253 -2.58 3.76 15.97
C MET A 253 -2.48 4.24 17.40
N ARG A 254 -3.21 5.31 17.71
CA ARG A 254 -3.40 5.79 19.06
C ARG A 254 -4.81 5.43 19.50
N TRP A 255 -4.93 4.84 20.68
CA TRP A 255 -6.18 4.65 21.40
C TRP A 255 -6.25 5.60 22.59
N ILE A 256 -7.38 6.30 22.73
CA ILE A 256 -7.70 7.17 23.87
C ILE A 256 -9.03 6.74 24.46
N ARG A 257 -9.12 6.81 25.79
CA ARG A 257 -10.39 6.79 26.52
C ARG A 257 -10.58 8.07 27.30
N ASP A 258 -11.79 8.60 27.23
CA ASP A 258 -12.20 9.78 27.97
C ASP A 258 -13.66 9.67 28.42
N TYR A 259 -13.97 10.26 29.58
CA TYR A 259 -15.31 10.25 30.13
C TYR A 259 -16.03 11.58 29.86
N ASP A 260 -17.10 11.53 29.06
CA ASP A 260 -17.96 12.70 28.85
C ASP A 260 -18.98 12.84 29.99
N ALA A 261 -18.59 13.60 31.01
CA ALA A 261 -19.45 13.90 32.15
C ALA A 261 -20.75 14.63 31.77
N SER A 262 -20.82 15.31 30.61
CA SER A 262 -22.04 15.98 30.16
C SER A 262 -23.11 15.02 29.63
N ARG A 263 -22.71 13.80 29.24
CA ARG A 263 -23.59 12.79 28.65
C ARG A 263 -23.57 11.46 29.38
N LEU A 264 -22.74 11.31 30.42
CA LEU A 264 -22.52 10.09 31.20
C LEU A 264 -22.13 8.91 30.30
N ARG A 265 -21.04 9.09 29.52
CA ARG A 265 -20.56 8.07 28.57
C ARG A 265 -19.04 8.02 28.54
N ASP A 266 -18.49 6.82 28.46
CA ASP A 266 -17.09 6.57 28.17
C ASP A 266 -16.88 6.53 26.65
N ARG A 267 -15.94 7.32 26.15
CA ARG A 267 -15.63 7.44 24.73
C ARG A 267 -14.30 6.76 24.45
N SER A 268 -14.35 5.70 23.65
CA SER A 268 -13.17 5.06 23.07
C SER A 268 -12.92 5.60 21.68
N VAL A 269 -11.78 6.26 21.49
CA VAL A 269 -11.38 6.86 20.22
C VAL A 269 -10.06 6.24 19.78
N LEU A 270 -10.06 5.62 18.61
CA LEU A 270 -8.84 5.20 17.93
C LEU A 270 -8.60 6.14 16.76
N ASN A 271 -7.35 6.57 16.55
CA ASN A 271 -6.99 7.32 15.36
C ASN A 271 -5.54 7.13 14.90
N THR A 272 -5.31 7.44 13.64
CA THR A 272 -3.99 7.41 13.00
C THR A 272 -3.90 8.46 11.89
N PHE A 273 -2.74 9.08 11.75
CA PHE A 273 -2.44 9.98 10.65
C PHE A 273 -1.86 9.19 9.50
N VAL A 274 -2.37 9.45 8.29
CA VAL A 274 -2.02 8.72 7.08
C VAL A 274 -1.72 9.69 5.95
N GLY A 275 -0.70 9.37 5.18
CA GLY A 275 -0.38 10.03 3.91
C GLY A 275 0.00 8.98 2.87
N THR A 276 -0.50 9.16 1.66
CA THR A 276 -0.13 8.35 0.49
C THR A 276 0.42 9.25 -0.59
N ALA A 277 1.42 8.75 -1.31
CA ALA A 277 1.96 9.45 -2.47
C ALA A 277 2.35 8.47 -3.56
N VAL A 278 2.23 8.94 -4.81
CA VAL A 278 2.65 8.21 -6.00
C VAL A 278 4.05 8.66 -6.38
N VAL A 279 4.97 7.71 -6.55
CA VAL A 279 6.33 8.00 -7.00
C VAL A 279 6.32 8.17 -8.51
N ARG A 280 6.46 9.41 -8.96
CA ARG A 280 6.65 9.76 -10.36
C ARG A 280 8.15 9.88 -10.65
N ASP A 281 8.61 9.20 -11.69
CA ASP A 281 9.99 9.28 -12.17
C ASP A 281 10.04 10.17 -13.41
N ASN A 282 11.16 10.85 -13.61
CA ASN A 282 11.41 11.57 -14.85
C ASN A 282 11.83 10.58 -15.94
N THR A 283 11.07 10.54 -17.04
CA THR A 283 11.35 9.66 -18.19
C THR A 283 12.27 10.29 -19.24
N ALA A 284 12.55 11.59 -19.14
CA ALA A 284 13.40 12.28 -20.09
C ALA A 284 14.90 12.13 -19.76
N ALA A 285 15.74 12.01 -20.80
CA ALA A 285 17.21 11.95 -20.67
C ALA A 285 17.83 13.29 -20.19
N ALA A 286 17.05 14.36 -20.23
CA ALA A 286 17.30 15.63 -19.57
C ALA A 286 16.22 15.79 -18.50
N ASP A 287 16.60 16.15 -17.28
CA ASP A 287 15.73 16.25 -16.11
C ASP A 287 14.67 17.37 -16.25
N ASP A 288 13.72 17.24 -17.18
CA ASP A 288 12.65 18.20 -17.44
C ASP A 288 11.54 18.04 -16.37
N PRO A 289 11.23 19.05 -15.55
CA PRO A 289 10.28 18.94 -14.44
C PRO A 289 8.82 18.69 -14.86
N GLU A 290 8.51 18.79 -16.15
CA GLU A 290 7.17 18.56 -16.71
C GLU A 290 6.90 17.10 -17.12
N ASN A 291 7.94 16.23 -17.22
CA ASN A 291 7.82 14.83 -17.65
C ASN A 291 7.83 13.82 -16.48
N LEU A 292 7.07 14.12 -15.43
CA LEU A 292 6.92 13.23 -14.27
C LEU A 292 5.82 12.19 -14.51
N GLU A 293 6.23 10.97 -14.84
CA GLU A 293 5.31 9.86 -15.13
C GLU A 293 5.46 8.71 -14.11
N LEU A 294 4.37 7.98 -13.85
CA LEU A 294 4.41 6.77 -13.05
C LEU A 294 4.95 5.60 -13.89
N VAL A 295 6.26 5.45 -13.88
CA VAL A 295 7.00 4.43 -14.64
C VAL A 295 7.08 3.10 -13.89
N ARG A 296 7.03 3.16 -12.56
CA ARG A 296 7.20 2.02 -11.64
C ARG A 296 5.96 1.14 -11.49
N ALA A 297 4.87 1.50 -12.16
CA ALA A 297 3.62 0.76 -12.13
C ALA A 297 2.95 0.74 -13.51
N VAL A 298 2.22 -0.33 -13.79
CA VAL A 298 1.49 -0.56 -15.04
C VAL A 298 0.05 -0.95 -14.69
N LYS A 299 -0.91 -0.27 -15.31
CA LYS A 299 -2.33 -0.62 -15.20
C LYS A 299 -2.68 -1.67 -16.24
N LEU A 300 -3.37 -2.70 -15.82
CA LEU A 300 -3.91 -3.77 -16.64
C LEU A 300 -5.44 -3.72 -16.53
N GLN A 301 -6.16 -3.71 -17.65
CA GLN A 301 -7.62 -3.62 -17.65
C GLN A 301 -8.22 -4.65 -18.57
N LEU A 302 -9.22 -5.38 -18.11
CA LEU A 302 -9.87 -6.46 -18.84
C LEU A 302 -10.68 -5.93 -20.04
N ALA A 303 -10.57 -6.61 -21.18
CA ALA A 303 -11.22 -6.25 -22.44
C ALA A 303 -12.74 -6.44 -22.33
N GLY A 304 -13.47 -5.41 -21.89
CA GLY A 304 -14.92 -5.46 -21.75
C GLY A 304 -15.45 -4.77 -20.50
N SER A 305 -14.60 -4.54 -19.48
CA SER A 305 -14.94 -3.67 -18.36
C SER A 305 -14.71 -2.22 -18.78
N SER A 306 -15.71 -1.61 -19.43
CA SER A 306 -15.71 -0.17 -19.63
C SER A 306 -15.62 0.49 -18.26
N SER A 307 -14.61 1.33 -18.05
CA SER A 307 -14.58 2.30 -16.95
C SER A 307 -15.80 3.21 -17.10
N GLY A 308 -16.88 2.86 -16.40
CA GLY A 308 -18.07 3.69 -16.31
C GLY A 308 -17.73 4.92 -15.49
N SER A 309 -17.81 6.07 -16.16
CA SER A 309 -17.93 7.45 -15.66
C SER A 309 -17.98 7.68 -14.15
#